data_AF-A0A8J2YP81-F1
#
_entry.id   AF-A0A8J2YP81-F1
#
_cell.length_a   1.000
_cell.length_b   1.000
_cell.length_c   1.000
_cell.angle_alpha   90.00
_cell.angle_beta   90.00
_cell.angle_gamma   90.00
#
_symmetry.space_group_name_H-M   'P 1'
#
loop_
_entity.id
_entity.type
_entity.pdbx_description
1 polymer ?
#
loop_
_entity_poly.entity_id
_entity_poly.type
_entity_poly.pdbx_seq_one_letter_code
_entity_poly.pdbx_strand_id
1 'polypeptide(L)'
;MENALEKQYEFIRSTSEVLFAFMEEIPLEKLHTAVPGFGHSSMIKTHIHAADCYKYWLGSFALNQKGNDLSFATDEEIGRSDVKQVRSRFQIVDVVVARFLEAFDSRWFDEITNNVKWQKESWRTTPLCY
;
A
#
# COMPACT_ATOMS: atom_id res chain seq x y z
N MET A 1 -17.07 2.26 20.61
CA MET A 1 -17.66 2.91 19.44
C MET A 1 -16.72 2.59 18.29
N GLU A 2 -17.17 1.83 17.32
CA GLU A 2 -16.30 1.26 16.28
C GLU A 2 -15.81 2.39 15.34
N ASN A 3 -14.50 2.50 15.14
CA ASN A 3 -13.90 3.60 14.39
C ASN A 3 -14.26 3.49 12.90
N ALA A 4 -14.79 4.57 12.31
CA ALA A 4 -15.21 4.57 10.91
C ALA A 4 -14.05 4.22 9.95
N LEU A 5 -12.82 4.59 10.29
CA LEU A 5 -11.63 4.30 9.50
C LEU A 5 -11.23 2.82 9.55
N GLU A 6 -11.40 2.17 10.71
CA GLU A 6 -11.18 0.73 10.84
C GLU A 6 -12.17 -0.04 9.95
N LYS A 7 -13.45 0.33 9.96
CA LYS A 7 -14.47 -0.27 9.07
C LYS A 7 -14.15 -0.07 7.59
N GLN A 8 -13.74 1.14 7.21
CA GLN A 8 -13.35 1.42 5.83
C GLN A 8 -12.17 0.53 5.41
N TYR A 9 -11.20 0.33 6.30
CA TYR A 9 -10.09 -0.56 6.01
C TYR A 9 -10.49 -2.04 5.97
N GLU A 10 -11.42 -2.48 6.82
CA GLU A 10 -11.97 -3.83 6.74
C GLU A 10 -12.64 -4.10 5.39
N PHE A 11 -13.37 -3.13 4.83
CA PHE A 11 -13.89 -3.23 3.48
C PHE A 11 -12.78 -3.38 2.45
N ILE A 12 -11.74 -2.55 2.52
CA ILE A 12 -10.57 -2.65 1.63
C ILE A 12 -9.98 -4.06 1.69
N ARG A 13 -9.68 -4.56 2.90
CA ARG A 13 -9.13 -5.91 3.11
C ARG A 13 -10.04 -7.00 2.51
N SER A 14 -11.35 -6.92 2.74
CA SER A 14 -12.30 -7.90 2.19
C SER A 14 -12.36 -7.87 0.66
N THR A 15 -12.32 -6.68 0.05
CA THR A 15 -12.31 -6.54 -1.41
C THR A 15 -11.00 -7.00 -2.03
N SER A 16 -9.87 -6.78 -1.35
CA SER A 16 -8.56 -7.27 -1.78
C SER A 16 -8.52 -8.80 -1.84
N GLU A 17 -9.09 -9.50 -0.86
CA GLU A 17 -9.11 -10.97 -0.90
C GLU A 17 -9.96 -11.53 -2.05
N VAL A 18 -11.12 -10.92 -2.33
CA VAL A 18 -11.94 -11.29 -3.50
C VAL A 18 -11.15 -11.09 -4.80
N LEU A 19 -10.41 -10.00 -4.89
CA LEU A 19 -9.59 -9.68 -6.05
C LEU A 19 -8.41 -10.65 -6.22
N PHE A 20 -7.76 -11.05 -5.12
CA PHE A 20 -6.70 -12.06 -5.18
C PHE A 20 -7.23 -13.42 -5.64
N ALA A 21 -8.39 -13.83 -5.15
CA ALA A 21 -9.03 -15.06 -5.61
C ALA A 21 -9.31 -15.02 -7.12
N PHE A 22 -9.83 -13.91 -7.63
CA PHE A 22 -10.01 -13.71 -9.07
C PHE A 22 -8.68 -13.72 -9.85
N MET A 23 -7.65 -13.06 -9.34
CA MET A 23 -6.32 -13.06 -9.99
C MET A 23 -5.70 -14.46 -10.03
N GLU A 24 -5.95 -15.31 -9.04
CA GLU A 24 -5.46 -16.70 -9.01
C GLU A 24 -6.05 -17.58 -10.13
N GLU A 25 -7.18 -17.18 -10.73
CA GLU A 25 -7.78 -17.85 -11.89
C GLU A 25 -7.14 -17.45 -13.23
N ILE A 26 -6.30 -16.41 -13.23
CA ILE A 26 -5.68 -15.86 -14.45
C ILE A 26 -4.27 -16.42 -14.62
N PRO A 27 -3.85 -16.84 -15.83
CA PRO A 27 -2.47 -17.25 -16.09
C PRO A 27 -1.46 -16.15 -15.70
N LEU A 28 -0.38 -16.54 -15.01
CA LEU A 28 0.62 -15.59 -14.50
C LEU A 28 1.21 -14.67 -15.59
N GLU A 29 1.41 -15.18 -16.80
CA GLU A 29 1.86 -14.37 -17.94
C GLU A 29 0.90 -13.20 -18.24
N LYS A 30 -0.41 -13.45 -18.17
CA LYS A 30 -1.44 -12.42 -18.38
C LYS A 30 -1.47 -11.42 -17.24
N LEU A 31 -1.24 -11.85 -16.01
CA LEU A 31 -1.13 -10.96 -14.85
C LEU A 31 0.07 -10.00 -14.96
N HIS A 32 1.13 -10.41 -15.68
CA HIS A 32 2.31 -9.59 -15.99
C HIS A 32 2.21 -8.79 -17.29
N THR A 33 1.20 -9.06 -18.12
CA THR A 33 1.03 -8.35 -19.39
C THR A 33 0.59 -6.92 -19.12
N ALA A 34 1.36 -5.95 -19.64
CA ALA A 34 0.99 -4.55 -19.58
C ALA A 34 -0.23 -4.28 -20.49
N VAL A 35 -1.21 -3.55 -19.98
CA VAL A 35 -2.42 -3.21 -20.74
C VAL A 35 -2.28 -1.80 -21.32
N PRO A 36 -2.37 -1.63 -22.66
CA PRO A 36 -2.38 -0.31 -23.29
C PRO A 36 -3.51 0.55 -22.74
N GLY A 37 -3.23 1.82 -22.43
CA GLY A 37 -4.20 2.73 -21.84
C GLY A 37 -4.40 2.60 -20.32
N PHE A 38 -3.77 1.60 -19.67
CA PHE A 38 -3.77 1.44 -18.22
C PHE A 38 -2.41 1.83 -17.62
N GLY A 39 -1.94 3.04 -17.94
CA GLY A 39 -0.62 3.53 -17.50
C GLY A 39 0.56 2.66 -17.97
N HIS A 40 0.35 1.78 -18.96
CA HIS A 40 1.30 0.73 -19.36
C HIS A 40 1.72 -0.20 -18.20
N SER A 41 0.86 -0.38 -17.20
CA SER A 41 1.08 -1.26 -16.05
C SER A 41 0.42 -2.63 -16.26
N SER A 42 0.86 -3.62 -15.49
CA SER A 42 0.27 -4.95 -15.38
C SER A 42 -0.53 -5.09 -14.09
N MET A 43 -1.34 -6.15 -13.97
CA MET A 43 -2.11 -6.39 -12.75
C MET A 43 -1.18 -6.56 -11.54
N ILE A 44 -0.11 -7.36 -11.65
CA ILE A 44 0.86 -7.53 -10.56
C ILE A 44 1.50 -6.21 -10.17
N LYS A 45 2.02 -5.45 -11.16
CA LYS A 45 2.70 -4.18 -10.92
C LYS A 45 1.79 -3.17 -10.23
N THR A 46 0.53 -3.07 -10.66
CA THR A 46 -0.44 -2.14 -10.07
C THR A 46 -0.76 -2.47 -8.61
N HIS A 47 -0.98 -3.74 -8.27
CA HIS A 47 -1.30 -4.12 -6.89
C HIS A 47 -0.10 -4.03 -5.95
N ILE A 48 1.10 -4.39 -6.44
CA ILE A 48 2.36 -4.15 -5.74
C ILE A 48 2.53 -2.66 -5.44
N HIS A 49 2.31 -1.80 -6.44
CA HIS A 49 2.43 -0.36 -6.26
C HIS A 49 1.43 0.18 -5.24
N ALA A 50 0.18 -0.28 -5.29
CA ALA A 50 -0.83 0.09 -4.29
C ALA A 50 -0.39 -0.27 -2.87
N ALA A 51 0.05 -1.52 -2.65
CA ALA A 51 0.55 -1.95 -1.33
C ALA A 51 1.76 -1.14 -0.87
N ASP A 52 2.68 -0.82 -1.78
CA ASP A 52 3.85 -0.01 -1.45
C ASP A 52 3.52 1.43 -1.09
N CYS A 53 2.51 2.02 -1.74
CA CYS A 53 2.02 3.34 -1.35
C CYS A 53 1.52 3.33 0.10
N TYR A 54 0.74 2.33 0.52
CA TYR A 54 0.34 2.19 1.93
C TYR A 54 1.55 2.06 2.86
N LYS A 55 2.45 1.10 2.56
CA LYS A 55 3.63 0.83 3.40
C LYS A 55 4.53 2.05 3.55
N TYR A 56 4.77 2.76 2.45
CA TYR A 56 5.60 3.96 2.46
C TYR A 56 4.91 5.11 3.18
N TRP A 57 3.68 5.48 2.81
CA TRP A 57 3.05 6.67 3.36
C TRP A 57 2.65 6.52 4.82
N LEU A 58 2.09 5.37 5.19
CA LEU A 58 1.65 5.16 6.57
C LEU A 58 2.82 4.70 7.45
N GLY A 59 3.61 3.75 6.98
CA GLY A 59 4.73 3.19 7.75
C GLY A 59 5.95 4.10 7.76
N SER A 60 6.59 4.28 6.61
CA SER A 60 7.85 5.04 6.55
C SER A 60 7.68 6.53 6.77
N PHE A 61 6.67 7.14 6.16
CA PHE A 61 6.50 8.59 6.18
C PHE A 61 5.81 9.04 7.48
N ALA A 62 4.59 8.57 7.76
CA ALA A 62 3.80 9.03 8.89
C ALA A 62 4.28 8.47 10.25
N LEU A 63 4.54 7.16 10.33
CA LEU A 63 5.03 6.53 11.57
C LEU A 63 6.56 6.61 11.74
N ASN A 64 7.27 7.20 10.79
CA ASN A 64 8.74 7.30 10.76
C ASN A 64 9.44 5.93 10.96
N GLN A 65 8.79 4.84 10.52
CA GLN A 65 9.33 3.49 10.66
C GLN A 65 10.45 3.26 9.64
N LYS A 66 11.50 2.58 10.09
CA LYS A 66 12.63 2.18 9.25
C LYS A 66 12.58 0.69 9.01
N GLY A 67 12.75 0.27 7.76
CA GLY A 67 12.83 -1.13 7.39
C GLY A 67 12.74 -1.31 5.88
N ASN A 68 13.46 -2.30 5.36
CA ASN A 68 13.38 -2.67 3.95
C ASN A 68 11.97 -3.14 3.58
N ASP A 69 11.24 -3.71 4.54
CA ASP A 69 9.86 -4.15 4.32
C ASP A 69 8.89 -3.00 4.05
N LEU A 70 9.29 -1.73 4.19
CA LEU A 70 8.47 -0.57 3.87
C LEU A 70 8.86 0.11 2.55
N SER A 71 9.93 -0.35 1.88
CA SER A 71 10.32 0.21 0.59
C SER A 71 9.47 -0.32 -0.56
N PHE A 72 9.44 0.47 -1.64
CA PHE A 72 8.88 0.06 -2.92
C PHE A 72 9.64 -1.13 -3.50
N ALA A 73 8.93 -2.04 -4.16
CA ALA A 73 9.55 -3.13 -4.89
C ALA A 73 10.38 -2.59 -6.06
N THR A 74 11.49 -3.26 -6.30
CA THR A 74 12.29 -3.17 -7.52
C THR A 74 11.58 -3.85 -8.69
N ASP A 75 11.93 -3.48 -9.93
CA ASP A 75 11.40 -4.15 -11.12
C ASP A 75 11.76 -5.66 -11.15
N GLU A 76 12.90 -6.06 -10.55
CA GLU A 76 13.28 -7.46 -10.42
C GLU A 76 12.35 -8.24 -9.48
N GLU A 77 12.02 -7.67 -8.32
CA GLU A 77 11.05 -8.27 -7.38
C GLU A 77 9.66 -8.36 -8.02
N ILE A 78 9.24 -7.31 -8.74
CA ILE A 78 7.97 -7.29 -9.48
C ILE A 78 7.96 -8.40 -10.53
N GLY A 79 9.00 -8.50 -11.36
CA GLY A 79 9.08 -9.49 -12.44
C GLY A 79 9.06 -10.95 -11.98
N ARG A 80 9.38 -11.21 -10.70
CA ARG A 80 9.32 -12.55 -10.08
C ARG A 80 8.07 -12.81 -9.24
N SER A 81 7.20 -11.81 -9.09
CA SER A 81 6.05 -11.90 -8.20
C SER A 81 4.87 -12.63 -8.85
N ASP A 82 4.18 -13.43 -8.05
CA ASP A 82 2.85 -14.00 -8.33
C ASP A 82 1.80 -13.39 -7.37
N VAL A 83 0.56 -13.91 -7.43
CA VAL A 83 -0.54 -13.43 -6.58
C VAL A 83 -0.26 -13.66 -5.09
N LYS A 84 0.48 -14.71 -4.71
CA LYS A 84 0.85 -14.95 -3.31
C LYS A 84 1.81 -13.88 -2.80
N GLN A 85 2.76 -13.42 -3.63
CA GLN A 85 3.65 -12.32 -3.24
C GLN A 85 2.91 -10.98 -3.15
N VAL A 86 1.90 -10.76 -3.98
CA VAL A 86 0.99 -9.62 -3.83
C VAL A 86 0.25 -9.71 -2.49
N ARG A 87 -0.38 -10.86 -2.20
CA ARG A 87 -1.13 -11.08 -0.95
C ARG A 87 -0.24 -10.90 0.28
N SER A 88 0.98 -11.45 0.29
CA SER A 88 1.91 -11.28 1.42
C SER A 88 2.30 -9.82 1.64
N ARG A 89 2.35 -9.01 0.58
CA ARG A 89 2.58 -7.57 0.70
C ARG A 89 1.41 -6.85 1.36
N PHE A 90 0.18 -7.24 1.05
CA PHE A 90 -1.01 -6.69 1.72
C PHE A 90 -1.13 -7.12 3.18
N GLN A 91 -0.60 -8.28 3.57
CA GLN A 91 -0.50 -8.64 5.00
C GLN A 91 0.41 -7.67 5.78
N ILE A 92 1.46 -7.13 5.14
CA ILE A 92 2.28 -6.07 5.75
C ILE A 92 1.47 -4.77 5.83
N VAL A 93 0.68 -4.46 4.79
CA VAL A 93 -0.22 -3.30 4.79
C VAL A 93 -1.20 -3.37 5.96
N ASP A 94 -1.80 -4.53 6.23
CA ASP A 94 -2.72 -4.72 7.36
C ASP A 94 -2.08 -4.33 8.69
N VAL A 95 -0.84 -4.76 8.93
CA VAL A 95 -0.09 -4.43 10.15
C VAL A 95 0.24 -2.94 10.20
N VAL A 96 0.66 -2.36 9.07
CA VAL A 96 1.03 -0.93 8.99
C VAL A 96 -0.20 -0.05 9.22
N VAL A 97 -1.34 -0.38 8.62
CA VAL A 97 -2.59 0.37 8.78
C VAL A 97 -3.09 0.28 10.21
N ALA A 98 -3.10 -0.90 10.82
CA ALA A 98 -3.50 -1.05 12.23
C ALA A 98 -2.65 -0.15 13.15
N ARG A 99 -1.32 -0.15 12.97
CA ARG A 99 -0.41 0.73 13.73
C ARG A 99 -0.65 2.21 13.45
N PHE A 100 -0.95 2.56 12.20
CA PHE A 100 -1.23 3.94 11.83
C PHE A 100 -2.52 4.43 12.49
N LEU A 101 -3.58 3.63 12.44
CA LEU A 101 -4.87 3.96 13.04
C LEU A 101 -4.73 4.10 14.56
N GLU A 102 -4.01 3.19 15.22
CA GLU A 102 -3.72 3.27 16.65
C GLU A 102 -2.91 4.52 17.01
N ALA A 103 -1.85 4.82 16.23
CA ALA A 103 -0.99 5.96 16.52
C ALA A 103 -1.72 7.30 16.35
N PHE A 104 -2.57 7.44 15.33
CA PHE A 104 -3.24 8.70 15.03
C PHE A 104 -4.68 8.80 15.53
N ASP A 105 -5.11 7.83 16.35
CA ASP A 105 -6.41 7.91 17.00
C ASP A 105 -6.53 9.22 17.79
N SER A 106 -7.65 9.93 17.59
CA SER A 106 -7.91 11.27 18.11
C SER A 106 -6.92 12.37 17.69
N ARG A 107 -6.00 12.11 16.75
CA ARG A 107 -4.95 13.03 16.26
C ARG A 107 -4.96 13.20 14.74
N TRP A 108 -6.13 13.01 14.13
CA TRP A 108 -6.33 12.99 12.68
C TRP A 108 -5.95 14.28 11.94
N PHE A 109 -5.78 15.38 12.67
CA PHE A 109 -5.44 16.71 12.13
C PHE A 109 -4.05 17.20 12.58
N ASP A 110 -3.30 16.38 13.32
CA ASP A 110 -1.93 16.72 13.69
C ASP A 110 -1.07 16.77 12.42
N GLU A 111 -0.21 17.79 12.32
CA GLU A 111 0.70 17.92 11.19
C GLU A 111 1.77 16.81 11.25
N ILE A 112 1.90 16.07 10.16
CA ILE A 112 2.99 15.14 9.90
C ILE A 112 3.94 15.81 8.91
N THR A 113 5.20 15.97 9.32
CA THR A 113 6.27 16.49 8.47
C THR A 113 7.38 15.46 8.32
N ASN A 114 7.70 15.07 7.09
CA ASN A 114 8.82 14.17 6.79
C ASN A 114 9.36 14.40 5.37
N ASN A 115 10.50 13.80 5.02
CA ASN A 115 11.15 13.99 3.73
C ASN A 115 10.67 12.97 2.69
N VAL A 116 10.61 13.40 1.43
CA VAL A 116 10.27 12.56 0.27
C VAL A 116 11.37 12.65 -0.78
N LYS A 117 11.47 11.64 -1.66
CA LYS A 117 12.61 11.53 -2.59
C LYS A 117 12.58 12.54 -3.75
N TRP A 118 11.41 13.08 -4.10
CA TRP A 118 11.23 13.94 -5.28
C TRP A 118 11.36 15.44 -5.02
N GLN A 119 11.59 15.88 -3.77
CA GLN A 119 11.83 17.28 -3.44
C GLN A 119 12.82 17.43 -2.28
N LYS A 120 13.47 18.60 -2.19
CA LYS A 120 14.42 18.92 -1.12
C LYS A 120 13.74 19.33 0.18
N GLU A 121 12.60 20.03 0.08
CA GLU A 121 11.84 20.51 1.22
C GLU A 121 11.03 19.36 1.85
N SER A 122 10.84 19.40 3.17
CA SER A 122 10.00 18.43 3.85
C SER A 122 8.55 18.54 3.37
N TRP A 123 7.93 17.39 3.14
CA TRP A 123 6.52 17.28 2.82
C TRP A 123 5.70 17.35 4.10
N ARG A 124 4.55 18.02 4.04
CA ARG A 124 3.63 18.18 5.17
C ARG A 124 2.24 17.70 4.78
N THR A 125 1.58 17.03 5.70
CA THR A 125 0.23 16.48 5.52
C THR A 125 -0.40 16.22 6.89
N THR A 126 -1.69 15.92 6.92
CA THR A 126 -2.36 15.31 8.07
C THR A 126 -2.56 13.81 7.85
N PRO A 127 -2.88 13.02 8.89
CA PRO A 127 -3.29 11.61 8.75
C PRO A 127 -4.41 11.36 7.74
N LEU A 128 -5.28 12.35 7.53
CA LEU A 128 -6.39 12.29 6.57
C LEU A 128 -6.08 12.93 5.21
N CYS A 129 -4.83 13.36 4.99
CA CYS A 129 -4.37 13.99 3.75
C CYS A 129 -5.14 15.26 3.36
N TYR A 130 -5.61 16.03 4.35
CA TYR A 130 -6.11 17.41 4.20
C TYR A 130 -5.01 18.43 4.47
#